data_AF-A0ABD7K0M7-F1
#
_entry.id   AF-A0ABD7K0M7-F1
#
_cell.length_a   1.000
_cell.length_b   1.000
_cell.length_c   1.000
_cell.angle_alpha   90.00
_cell.angle_beta   90.00
_cell.angle_gamma   90.00
#
_symmetry.space_group_name_H-M   'P 1'
#
loop_
_entity.id
_entity.type
_entity.pdbx_description
1 polymer ?
#
loop_
_entity_poly.entity_id
_entity_poly.type
_entity_poly.pdbx_seq_one_letter_code
_entity_poly.pdbx_strand_id
1 'polypeptide(L)'
;MAMVRIAARERFKVAGIHLFFAAILSLLALSLVLFLWYPSPFFHVSGVQKVLGLIFFCNLVLGPVLTFLVYKKNKLKFLFDISVILLVQVSSFAYGLHVLSVGRPAWLVFVVDDFEVVRPVDLDVRNGYVDLGVLNGPRWIAATYSDDPVIRKAQREDEIFLGISLARRPEAYTPLESRKDEIKYRLKPISELLKYNSEKKVEAAIGGWLDLFGWLPLKGTAADLVVLFDQNIKIIAVVDLRPW
;
A
#
# COMPACT_ATOMS: atom_id res chain seq x y z
N MET A 1 -19.22 38.22 -31.18
CA MET A 1 -19.77 37.02 -30.49
C MET A 1 -19.23 35.69 -31.05
N ALA A 2 -19.15 35.49 -32.37
CA ALA A 2 -18.64 34.25 -32.99
C ALA A 2 -17.14 33.94 -32.70
N MET A 3 -16.24 34.95 -32.75
CA MET A 3 -14.82 34.75 -32.45
C MET A 3 -14.55 34.28 -31.01
N VAL A 4 -15.31 34.78 -30.03
CA VAL A 4 -15.21 34.37 -28.61
C VAL A 4 -15.68 32.92 -28.45
N ARG A 5 -16.75 32.52 -29.14
CA ARG A 5 -17.25 31.13 -29.14
C ARG A 5 -16.26 30.15 -29.77
N ILE A 6 -15.61 30.54 -30.88
CA ILE A 6 -14.57 29.73 -31.55
C ILE A 6 -13.36 29.56 -30.62
N ALA A 7 -12.93 30.62 -29.94
CA ALA A 7 -11.81 30.54 -28.99
C ALA A 7 -12.13 29.64 -27.78
N ALA A 8 -13.34 29.71 -27.24
CA ALA A 8 -13.77 28.84 -26.14
C ALA A 8 -13.81 27.36 -26.54
N ARG A 9 -14.32 27.05 -27.75
CA ARG A 9 -14.38 25.67 -28.27
C ARG A 9 -13.00 25.02 -28.37
N GLU A 10 -12.01 25.75 -28.89
CA GLU A 10 -10.64 25.25 -29.00
C GLU A 10 -10.00 25.01 -27.62
N ARG A 11 -10.25 25.90 -26.64
CA ARG A 11 -9.78 25.70 -25.25
C ARG A 11 -10.34 24.44 -24.63
N PHE A 12 -11.64 24.19 -24.76
CA PHE A 12 -12.28 22.98 -24.28
C PHE A 12 -11.74 21.72 -24.97
N LYS A 13 -11.51 21.79 -26.29
CA LYS A 13 -10.93 20.68 -27.03
C LYS A 13 -9.55 20.30 -26.50
N VAL A 14 -8.67 21.30 -26.30
CA VAL A 14 -7.30 21.04 -25.84
C VAL A 14 -7.26 20.60 -24.38
N ALA A 15 -8.07 21.21 -23.51
CA ALA A 15 -8.22 20.76 -22.13
C ALA A 15 -8.80 19.35 -22.03
N GLY A 16 -9.75 18.99 -22.89
CA GLY A 16 -10.33 17.65 -22.99
C GLY A 16 -9.31 16.60 -23.44
N ILE A 17 -8.45 16.93 -24.41
CA ILE A 17 -7.34 16.06 -24.83
C ILE A 17 -6.37 15.85 -23.66
N HIS A 18 -6.00 16.91 -22.94
CA HIS A 18 -5.15 16.78 -21.75
C HIS A 18 -5.81 15.87 -20.72
N LEU A 19 -7.07 16.13 -20.35
CA LEU A 19 -7.82 15.34 -19.39
C LEU A 19 -7.87 13.86 -19.79
N PHE A 20 -8.07 13.55 -21.07
CA PHE A 20 -8.08 12.17 -21.56
C PHE A 20 -6.77 11.43 -21.26
N PHE A 21 -5.62 12.03 -21.58
CA PHE A 21 -4.32 11.42 -21.29
C PHE A 21 -4.03 11.35 -19.79
N ALA A 22 -4.38 12.38 -19.03
CA ALA A 22 -4.25 12.37 -17.58
C ALA A 22 -5.12 11.28 -16.92
N ALA A 23 -6.31 11.02 -17.47
CA ALA A 23 -7.22 9.96 -17.01
C ALA A 23 -6.65 8.57 -17.28
N ILE A 24 -6.07 8.32 -18.46
CA ILE A 24 -5.38 7.06 -18.76
C ILE A 24 -4.25 6.82 -17.74
N LEU A 25 -3.39 7.82 -17.54
CA LEU A 25 -2.26 7.70 -16.62
C LEU A 25 -2.73 7.47 -15.17
N SER A 26 -3.77 8.17 -14.74
CA SER A 26 -4.37 8.00 -13.41
C SER A 26 -5.01 6.63 -13.22
N LEU A 27 -5.63 6.07 -14.27
CA LEU A 27 -6.23 4.73 -14.24
C LEU A 27 -5.16 3.63 -14.15
N LEU A 28 -4.03 3.80 -14.85
CA LEU A 28 -2.88 2.89 -14.74
C LEU A 28 -2.30 2.91 -13.32
N ALA A 29 -2.11 4.11 -12.74
CA ALA A 29 -1.69 4.25 -11.35
C ALA A 29 -2.69 3.65 -10.36
N LEU A 30 -3.99 3.89 -10.55
CA LEU A 30 -5.05 3.31 -9.73
C LEU A 30 -4.98 1.79 -9.75
N SER A 31 -4.83 1.20 -10.93
CA SER A 31 -4.76 -0.26 -11.11
C SER A 31 -3.52 -0.84 -10.43
N LEU A 32 -2.35 -0.21 -10.61
CA LEU A 32 -1.11 -0.60 -9.91
C LEU A 32 -1.29 -0.54 -8.38
N VAL A 33 -1.91 0.52 -7.88
CA VAL A 33 -2.14 0.71 -6.45
C VAL A 33 -3.11 -0.32 -5.90
N LEU A 34 -4.26 -0.56 -6.53
CA LEU A 34 -5.30 -1.45 -5.99
C LEU A 34 -4.95 -2.93 -6.11
N PHE A 35 -4.31 -3.35 -7.20
CA PHE A 35 -4.08 -4.77 -7.46
C PHE A 35 -2.72 -5.27 -7.01
N LEU A 36 -1.69 -4.41 -7.01
CA LEU A 36 -0.33 -4.84 -6.69
C LEU A 36 0.16 -4.24 -5.38
N TRP A 37 0.09 -2.92 -5.19
CA TRP A 37 0.73 -2.29 -4.02
C TRP A 37 -0.11 -2.36 -2.75
N TYR A 38 -1.42 -2.17 -2.84
CA TYR A 38 -2.34 -2.11 -1.70
C TYR A 38 -3.58 -2.96 -1.98
N PRO A 39 -3.45 -4.28 -2.13
CA PRO A 39 -4.62 -5.15 -2.25
C PRO A 39 -5.55 -4.99 -1.03
N SER A 40 -6.86 -5.18 -1.22
CA SER A 40 -7.81 -5.13 -0.11
C SER A 40 -7.41 -6.13 0.99
N PRO A 41 -7.48 -5.77 2.29
CA PRO A 41 -8.04 -4.53 2.85
C PRO A 41 -7.04 -3.38 3.02
N PHE A 42 -5.77 -3.54 2.63
CA PHE A 42 -4.70 -2.55 2.88
C PHE A 42 -4.99 -1.18 2.29
N PHE A 43 -5.64 -1.10 1.13
CA PHE A 43 -6.05 0.18 0.55
C PHE A 43 -6.96 1.00 1.49
N HIS A 44 -7.85 0.33 2.22
CA HIS A 44 -8.83 0.99 3.08
C HIS A 44 -8.24 1.44 4.41
N VAL A 45 -7.27 0.68 4.93
CA VAL A 45 -6.76 0.83 6.30
C VAL A 45 -5.38 1.49 6.39
N SER A 46 -4.68 1.69 5.27
CA SER A 46 -3.34 2.33 5.24
C SER A 46 -3.38 3.86 5.18
N GLY A 47 -4.53 4.48 4.91
CA GLY A 47 -4.66 5.94 4.74
C GLY A 47 -4.15 6.47 3.38
N VAL A 48 -3.77 5.57 2.47
CA VAL A 48 -3.20 5.87 1.14
C VAL A 48 -4.13 6.69 0.23
N GLN A 49 -5.43 6.67 0.51
CA GLN A 49 -6.46 7.36 -0.28
C GLN A 49 -6.22 8.87 -0.33
N LYS A 50 -5.65 9.48 0.72
CA LYS A 50 -5.32 10.91 0.75
C LYS A 50 -4.23 11.26 -0.27
N VAL A 51 -3.17 10.46 -0.34
CA VAL A 51 -2.07 10.65 -1.30
C VAL A 51 -2.58 10.46 -2.72
N LEU A 52 -3.33 9.39 -2.97
CA LEU A 52 -3.90 9.11 -4.28
C LEU A 52 -4.89 10.19 -4.74
N GLY A 53 -5.73 10.68 -3.82
CA GLY A 53 -6.65 11.79 -4.07
C GLY A 53 -5.95 13.08 -4.47
N LEU A 54 -4.83 13.41 -3.82
CA LEU A 54 -4.02 14.58 -4.18
C LEU A 54 -3.42 14.44 -5.58
N ILE A 55 -2.88 13.27 -5.92
CA ILE A 55 -2.36 12.98 -7.27
C ILE A 55 -3.47 13.16 -8.31
N PHE A 56 -4.66 12.60 -8.07
CA PHE A 56 -5.77 12.71 -9.02
C PHE A 56 -6.30 14.13 -9.14
N PHE A 57 -6.37 14.88 -8.05
CA PHE A 57 -6.76 16.29 -8.10
C PHE A 57 -5.79 17.11 -8.96
N CYS A 58 -4.48 16.95 -8.75
CA CYS A 58 -3.47 17.65 -9.55
C CYS A 58 -3.52 17.28 -11.04
N ASN A 59 -3.80 16.02 -11.37
CA ASN A 59 -3.75 15.54 -12.76
C ASN A 59 -5.07 15.71 -13.52
N LEU A 60 -6.21 15.40 -12.89
CA LEU A 60 -7.51 15.39 -13.54
C LEU A 60 -8.26 16.73 -13.44
N VAL A 61 -7.86 17.59 -12.49
CA VAL A 61 -8.51 18.90 -12.29
C VAL A 61 -7.55 20.03 -12.61
N LEU A 62 -6.45 20.18 -11.85
CA LEU A 62 -5.58 21.35 -11.99
C LEU A 62 -4.94 21.44 -13.38
N GLY A 63 -4.39 20.35 -13.92
CA GLY A 63 -3.78 20.35 -15.27
C GLY A 63 -4.70 20.79 -16.40
N PRO A 64 -5.85 20.14 -16.58
CA PRO A 64 -6.82 20.51 -17.62
C PRO A 64 -7.34 21.94 -17.44
N VAL A 65 -7.57 22.40 -16.20
CA VAL A 65 -7.97 23.78 -15.92
C VAL A 65 -6.87 24.76 -16.31
N LEU A 66 -5.62 24.52 -15.90
CA LEU A 66 -4.50 25.38 -16.28
C LEU A 66 -4.31 25.39 -17.81
N THR A 67 -4.42 24.23 -18.46
CA THR A 67 -4.35 24.09 -19.92
C THR A 67 -5.43 24.90 -20.63
N PHE A 68 -6.65 24.87 -20.11
CA PHE A 68 -7.77 25.69 -20.60
C PHE A 68 -7.45 27.19 -20.49
N LEU A 69 -6.88 27.62 -19.36
CA LEU A 69 -6.58 29.03 -19.08
C LEU A 69 -5.42 29.56 -19.92
N VAL A 70 -4.33 28.79 -20.08
CA VAL A 70 -3.12 29.25 -20.78
C VAL A 70 -3.20 29.12 -22.30
N TYR A 71 -4.21 28.43 -22.84
CA TYR A 71 -4.32 28.23 -24.28
C TYR A 71 -4.34 29.54 -25.07
N LYS A 72 -3.45 29.61 -26.07
CA LYS A 72 -3.26 30.72 -27.00
C LYS A 72 -3.24 30.19 -28.43
N LYS A 73 -3.77 30.96 -29.40
CA LYS A 73 -3.67 30.62 -30.84
C LYS A 73 -2.23 30.59 -31.34
N ASN A 74 -1.33 31.39 -30.73
CA ASN A 74 0.09 31.34 -31.03
C ASN A 74 0.68 30.03 -30.51
N LYS A 75 1.01 29.12 -31.43
CA LYS A 75 1.48 27.76 -31.12
C LYS A 75 2.77 27.74 -30.32
N LEU A 76 3.73 28.63 -30.59
CA LEU A 76 5.03 28.62 -29.92
C LEU A 76 4.92 29.01 -28.44
N LYS A 77 4.18 30.10 -28.14
CA LYS A 77 3.95 30.51 -26.74
C LYS A 77 3.12 29.47 -25.99
N PHE A 78 2.10 28.91 -26.64
CA PHE A 78 1.28 27.86 -26.04
C PHE A 78 2.11 26.59 -25.74
N LEU A 79 3.02 26.19 -26.63
CA LEU A 79 3.91 25.04 -26.43
C LEU A 79 4.82 25.23 -25.21
N PHE A 80 5.35 26.42 -24.99
CA PHE A 80 6.12 26.70 -23.77
C PHE A 80 5.24 26.57 -22.52
N ASP A 81 4.07 27.22 -22.50
CA ASP A 81 3.17 27.21 -21.33
C ASP A 81 2.73 25.79 -20.96
N ILE A 82 2.31 24.98 -21.96
CA ILE A 82 1.88 23.59 -21.72
C ILE A 82 3.05 22.69 -21.31
N SER A 83 4.27 22.93 -21.81
CA SER A 83 5.45 22.14 -21.42
C SER A 83 5.78 22.34 -19.94
N VAL A 84 5.68 23.57 -19.43
CA VAL A 84 5.88 23.86 -18.01
C VAL A 84 4.80 23.18 -17.16
N ILE A 85 3.53 23.25 -17.57
CA ILE A 85 2.42 22.57 -16.86
C ILE A 85 2.68 21.06 -16.81
N LEU A 86 2.98 20.43 -17.95
CA LEU A 86 3.20 18.99 -18.02
C LEU A 86 4.44 18.57 -17.23
N LEU A 87 5.52 19.35 -17.23
CA LEU A 87 6.72 19.06 -16.44
C LEU A 87 6.41 19.02 -14.95
N VAL A 88 5.69 20.02 -14.43
CA VAL A 88 5.28 20.07 -13.03
C VAL A 88 4.36 18.91 -12.69
N GLN A 89 3.40 18.58 -13.56
CA GLN A 89 2.47 17.48 -13.32
C GLN A 89 3.14 16.11 -13.34
N VAL A 90 3.99 15.83 -14.32
CA VAL A 90 4.76 14.59 -14.39
C VAL A 90 5.65 14.45 -13.16
N SER A 91 6.29 15.54 -12.73
CA SER A 91 7.12 15.54 -11.51
C SER A 91 6.29 15.23 -10.26
N SER A 92 5.13 15.87 -10.11
CA SER A 92 4.21 15.63 -8.99
C SER A 92 3.64 14.22 -9.01
N PHE A 93 3.27 13.71 -10.18
CA PHE A 93 2.76 12.34 -10.34
C PHE A 93 3.84 11.30 -10.03
N ALA A 94 5.06 11.48 -10.53
CA ALA A 94 6.20 10.60 -10.24
C ALA A 94 6.54 10.59 -8.75
N TYR A 95 6.57 11.76 -8.11
CA TYR A 95 6.77 11.86 -6.66
C TYR A 95 5.66 11.16 -5.87
N GLY A 96 4.40 11.39 -6.25
CA GLY A 96 3.26 10.71 -5.65
C GLY A 96 3.35 9.18 -5.78
N LEU A 97 3.67 8.67 -6.97
CA LEU A 97 3.90 7.24 -7.18
C LEU A 97 5.08 6.71 -6.36
N HIS A 98 6.16 7.48 -6.22
CA HIS A 98 7.29 7.09 -5.38
C HIS A 98 6.88 6.95 -3.91
N VAL A 99 6.16 7.92 -3.36
CA VAL A 99 5.63 7.87 -1.98
C VAL A 99 4.74 6.65 -1.78
N LEU A 100 3.85 6.39 -2.74
CA LEU A 100 2.99 5.20 -2.73
C LEU A 100 3.79 3.90 -2.78
N SER A 101 4.86 3.85 -3.58
CA SER A 101 5.72 2.68 -3.76
C SER A 101 6.48 2.34 -2.47
N VAL A 102 7.12 3.32 -1.83
CA VAL A 102 7.92 3.08 -0.61
C VAL A 102 7.06 2.91 0.65
N GLY A 103 5.81 3.39 0.62
CA GLY A 103 4.84 3.24 1.70
C GLY A 103 3.94 2.00 1.61
N ARG A 104 4.11 1.16 0.58
CA ARG A 104 3.22 0.00 0.37
C ARG A 104 3.49 -1.13 1.36
N PRO A 105 2.48 -1.93 1.74
CA PRO A 105 2.70 -3.19 2.45
C PRO A 105 3.51 -4.14 1.57
N ALA A 106 4.81 -4.26 1.81
CA ALA A 106 5.69 -5.11 1.00
C ALA A 106 5.89 -6.49 1.63
N TRP A 107 5.90 -6.57 2.96
CA TRP A 107 5.95 -7.84 3.68
C TRP A 107 4.91 -7.91 4.79
N LEU A 108 4.42 -9.12 5.00
CA LEU A 108 3.57 -9.53 6.11
C LEU A 108 4.38 -10.54 6.90
N VAL A 109 5.03 -10.06 7.95
CA VAL A 109 6.11 -10.77 8.64
C VAL A 109 5.60 -11.39 9.93
N PHE A 110 5.63 -12.71 10.03
CA PHE A 110 5.35 -13.39 11.29
C PHE A 110 6.51 -13.20 12.27
N VAL A 111 6.21 -12.70 13.46
CA VAL A 111 7.15 -12.50 14.56
C VAL A 111 6.52 -13.03 15.85
N VAL A 112 7.01 -14.17 16.34
CA VAL A 112 6.65 -14.81 17.63
C VAL A 112 5.18 -15.23 17.77
N ASP A 113 4.23 -14.31 17.71
CA ASP A 113 2.80 -14.57 17.91
C ASP A 113 1.86 -13.72 17.03
N ASP A 114 2.39 -12.79 16.24
CA ASP A 114 1.59 -12.00 15.32
C ASP A 114 2.29 -11.72 13.99
N PHE A 115 1.54 -11.16 13.04
CA PHE A 115 2.11 -10.63 11.81
C PHE A 115 2.28 -9.13 11.91
N GLU A 116 3.32 -8.60 11.29
CA GLU A 116 3.52 -7.17 11.12
C GLU A 116 3.53 -6.78 9.65
N VAL A 117 2.82 -5.72 9.30
CA VAL A 117 2.96 -5.07 7.99
C VAL A 117 4.25 -4.28 7.96
N VAL A 118 5.15 -4.65 7.06
CA VAL A 118 6.44 -3.96 6.87
C VAL A 118 6.46 -3.31 5.50
N ARG A 119 6.69 -2.00 5.48
CA ARG A 119 6.82 -1.21 4.25
C ARG A 119 8.29 -1.09 3.86
N PRO A 120 8.62 -0.85 2.58
CA PRO A 120 9.99 -0.60 2.16
C PRO A 120 10.70 0.50 2.96
N VAL A 121 9.97 1.57 3.29
CA VAL A 121 10.48 2.70 4.08
C VAL A 121 10.74 2.37 5.55
N ASP A 122 10.21 1.27 6.07
CA ASP A 122 10.36 0.86 7.47
C ASP A 122 11.58 -0.05 7.71
N LEU A 123 12.23 -0.53 6.64
CA LEU A 123 13.33 -1.49 6.76
C LEU A 123 14.58 -0.87 7.38
N ASP A 124 15.14 -1.54 8.40
CA ASP A 124 16.46 -1.25 8.95
C ASP A 124 17.51 -2.11 8.22
N VAL A 125 17.89 -1.66 7.01
CA VAL A 125 18.90 -2.35 6.19
C VAL A 125 20.29 -1.95 6.68
N ARG A 126 20.83 -2.71 7.64
CA ARG A 126 22.21 -2.49 8.12
C ARG A 126 23.25 -3.09 7.19
N ASN A 127 22.94 -4.25 6.62
CA ASN A 127 23.82 -4.98 5.71
C ASN A 127 23.00 -5.56 4.55
N GLY A 128 23.38 -5.21 3.32
CA GLY A 128 22.84 -5.82 2.10
C GLY A 128 21.82 -4.98 1.34
N TYR A 129 21.13 -5.64 0.42
CA TYR A 129 20.13 -5.06 -0.47
C TYR A 129 18.89 -5.94 -0.46
N VAL A 130 17.72 -5.31 -0.39
CA VAL A 130 16.44 -6.00 -0.52
C VAL A 130 15.82 -5.60 -1.85
N ASP A 131 15.63 -6.59 -2.72
CA ASP A 131 14.87 -6.35 -3.95
C ASP A 131 13.40 -6.13 -3.61
N LEU A 132 12.98 -4.87 -3.80
CA LEU A 132 11.60 -4.46 -3.61
C LEU A 132 10.69 -4.96 -4.72
N GLY A 133 11.20 -5.05 -5.97
CA GLY A 133 10.46 -5.32 -7.19
C GLY A 133 9.15 -4.52 -7.32
N VAL A 134 9.15 -3.49 -8.18
CA VAL A 134 8.02 -2.53 -8.28
C VAL A 134 6.67 -3.18 -8.59
N LEU A 135 6.65 -4.34 -9.27
CA LEU A 135 5.42 -5.05 -9.63
C LEU A 135 5.02 -6.15 -8.63
N ASN A 136 5.80 -6.35 -7.56
CA ASN A 136 5.49 -7.35 -6.54
C ASN A 136 4.44 -6.82 -5.56
N GLY A 137 3.50 -7.69 -5.19
CA GLY A 137 2.60 -7.46 -4.08
C GLY A 137 3.19 -7.89 -2.73
N PRO A 138 2.39 -7.82 -1.65
CA PRO A 138 2.83 -8.19 -0.31
C PRO A 138 3.32 -9.65 -0.25
N ARG A 139 4.48 -9.87 0.36
CA ARG A 139 5.07 -11.21 0.56
C ARG A 139 4.89 -11.67 2.00
N TRP A 140 4.51 -12.93 2.16
CA TRP A 140 4.41 -13.58 3.46
C TRP A 140 5.72 -14.22 3.84
N ILE A 141 6.26 -13.86 4.99
CA ILE A 141 7.57 -14.32 5.49
C ILE A 141 7.53 -14.44 7.02
N ALA A 142 8.50 -15.13 7.60
CA ALA A 142 8.74 -15.12 9.04
C ALA A 142 10.06 -14.41 9.34
N ALA A 143 10.20 -13.86 10.54
CA ALA A 143 11.48 -13.37 11.03
C ALA A 143 11.96 -14.18 12.23
N THR A 144 13.26 -14.50 12.25
CA THR A 144 13.87 -15.32 13.30
C THR A 144 15.13 -14.67 13.83
N TYR A 145 15.30 -14.70 15.15
CA TYR A 145 16.55 -14.24 15.75
C TYR A 145 17.72 -15.03 15.19
N SER A 146 18.84 -14.33 14.98
CA SER A 146 20.06 -14.95 14.47
C SER A 146 20.55 -16.08 15.39
N ASP A 147 21.23 -17.07 14.81
CA ASP A 147 21.97 -18.08 15.56
C ASP A 147 23.27 -17.53 16.16
N ASP A 148 23.79 -16.44 15.61
CA ASP A 148 24.92 -15.72 16.16
C ASP A 148 24.49 -14.98 17.46
N PRO A 149 25.12 -15.28 18.61
CA PRO A 149 24.75 -14.67 19.88
C PRO A 149 24.95 -13.15 19.92
N VAL A 150 25.91 -12.61 19.16
CA VAL A 150 26.18 -11.17 19.08
C VAL A 150 25.07 -10.47 18.32
N ILE A 151 24.70 -10.99 17.15
CA ILE A 151 23.61 -10.43 16.32
C ILE A 151 22.28 -10.56 17.06
N ARG A 152 22.00 -11.74 17.64
CA ARG A 152 20.78 -11.99 18.44
C ARG A 152 20.65 -11.01 19.60
N LYS A 153 21.74 -10.74 20.32
CA LYS A 153 21.74 -9.77 21.43
C LYS A 153 21.39 -8.38 20.92
N ALA A 154 22.02 -7.91 19.85
CA ALA A 154 21.73 -6.61 19.26
C ALA A 154 20.27 -6.51 18.75
N GLN A 155 19.74 -7.58 18.13
CA GLN A 155 18.34 -7.64 17.71
C GLN A 155 17.39 -7.45 18.90
N ARG A 156 17.61 -8.16 20.01
CA ARG A 156 16.79 -8.03 21.23
C ARG A 156 16.92 -6.67 21.89
N GLU A 157 18.12 -6.13 21.97
CA GLU A 157 18.37 -4.81 22.54
C GLU A 157 17.63 -3.72 21.74
N ASP A 158 17.69 -3.79 20.41
CA ASP A 158 17.00 -2.81 19.56
C ASP A 158 15.47 -2.94 19.63
N GLU A 159 14.92 -4.15 19.79
CA GLU A 159 13.49 -4.33 20.07
C GLU A 159 13.08 -3.73 21.41
N ILE A 160 13.84 -4.01 22.48
CA ILE A 160 13.51 -3.58 23.84
C ILE A 160 13.72 -2.08 24.02
N PHE A 161 14.82 -1.53 23.52
CA PHE A 161 15.26 -0.17 23.81
C PHE A 161 14.91 0.83 22.71
N LEU A 162 14.84 0.39 21.45
CA LEU A 162 14.55 1.27 20.29
C LEU A 162 13.16 1.01 19.70
N GLY A 163 12.46 -0.05 20.12
CA GLY A 163 11.18 -0.45 19.54
C GLY A 163 11.28 -0.92 18.08
N ILE A 164 12.47 -1.30 17.62
CA ILE A 164 12.70 -1.78 16.25
C ILE A 164 12.41 -3.28 16.22
N SER A 165 11.18 -3.64 15.83
CA SER A 165 10.77 -5.04 15.65
C SER A 165 11.73 -5.81 14.74
N LEU A 166 11.97 -7.08 15.06
CA LEU A 166 12.65 -8.04 14.20
C LEU A 166 12.01 -8.11 12.80
N ALA A 167 10.71 -7.81 12.68
CA ALA A 167 10.02 -7.71 11.40
C ALA A 167 10.67 -6.70 10.44
N ARG A 168 11.34 -5.66 10.95
CA ARG A 168 11.95 -4.61 10.13
C ARG A 168 13.36 -4.94 9.65
N ARG A 169 13.87 -6.14 9.97
CA ARG A 169 15.24 -6.58 9.72
C ARG A 169 15.30 -7.64 8.63
N PRO A 170 15.68 -7.28 7.40
CA PRO A 170 15.75 -8.24 6.31
C PRO A 170 16.70 -9.41 6.57
N GLU A 171 17.76 -9.21 7.36
CA GLU A 171 18.69 -10.28 7.71
C GLU A 171 18.07 -11.38 8.60
N ALA A 172 16.91 -11.10 9.21
CA ALA A 172 16.17 -12.06 10.02
C ALA A 172 15.14 -12.86 9.21
N TYR A 173 14.93 -12.53 7.93
CA TYR A 173 13.86 -13.12 7.12
C TYR A 173 14.12 -14.58 6.77
N THR A 174 13.10 -15.41 6.99
CA THR A 174 13.08 -16.84 6.67
C THR A 174 11.77 -17.20 5.97
N PRO A 175 11.71 -18.34 5.25
CA PRO A 175 10.46 -18.80 4.67
C PRO A 175 9.38 -18.98 5.74
N LEU A 176 8.16 -18.51 5.47
CA LEU A 176 7.04 -18.61 6.43
C LEU A 176 6.80 -20.06 6.89
N GLU A 177 6.95 -21.02 5.98
CA GLU A 177 6.77 -22.45 6.25
C GLU A 177 7.71 -22.99 7.35
N SER A 178 8.87 -22.36 7.57
CA SER A 178 9.79 -22.74 8.65
C SER A 178 9.18 -22.54 10.05
N ARG A 179 8.10 -21.74 10.15
CA ARG A 179 7.39 -21.41 11.40
C ARG A 179 5.96 -21.94 11.44
N LYS A 180 5.60 -22.88 10.57
CA LYS A 180 4.24 -23.42 10.48
C LYS A 180 3.72 -23.99 11.80
N ASP A 181 4.54 -24.75 12.52
CA ASP A 181 4.16 -25.34 13.82
C ASP A 181 3.96 -24.28 14.91
N GLU A 182 4.79 -23.23 14.90
CA GLU A 182 4.67 -22.10 15.82
C GLU A 182 3.39 -21.32 15.55
N ILE A 183 3.11 -21.00 14.27
CA ILE A 183 1.85 -20.36 13.85
C ILE A 183 0.67 -21.19 14.33
N LYS A 184 0.68 -22.51 14.07
CA LYS A 184 -0.39 -23.43 14.49
C LYS A 184 -0.64 -23.37 15.99
N TYR A 185 0.41 -23.34 16.80
CA TYR A 185 0.29 -23.27 18.26
C TYR A 185 -0.26 -21.93 18.76
N ARG A 186 -0.03 -20.85 18.01
CA ARG A 186 -0.46 -19.49 18.37
C ARG A 186 -1.86 -19.13 17.90
N LEU A 187 -2.44 -19.91 16.98
CA LEU A 187 -3.75 -19.60 16.42
C LEU A 187 -4.81 -19.46 17.50
N LYS A 188 -5.55 -18.36 17.42
CA LYS A 188 -6.68 -18.09 18.30
C LYS A 188 -7.97 -18.60 17.68
N PRO A 189 -8.93 -19.09 18.48
CA PRO A 189 -10.23 -19.49 17.97
C PRO A 189 -11.02 -18.27 17.48
N ILE A 190 -11.79 -18.45 16.41
CA ILE A 190 -12.58 -17.39 15.76
C ILE A 190 -13.53 -16.70 16.74
N SER A 191 -14.07 -17.44 17.71
CA SER A 191 -14.95 -16.91 18.75
C SER A 191 -14.34 -15.77 19.56
N GLU A 192 -13.01 -15.69 19.67
CA GLU A 192 -12.35 -14.57 20.35
C GLU A 192 -12.45 -13.24 19.61
N LEU A 193 -12.71 -13.24 18.30
CA LEU A 193 -12.91 -11.99 17.55
C LEU A 193 -14.16 -11.23 18.01
N LEU A 194 -15.15 -11.92 18.57
CA LEU A 194 -16.37 -11.31 19.11
C LEU A 194 -16.11 -10.46 20.36
N LYS A 195 -14.94 -10.60 21.01
CA LYS A 195 -14.55 -9.73 22.13
C LYS A 195 -14.32 -8.28 21.68
N TYR A 196 -13.90 -8.09 20.43
CA TYR A 196 -13.42 -6.81 19.89
C TYR A 196 -14.23 -6.31 18.70
N ASN A 197 -15.11 -7.15 18.16
CA ASN A 197 -15.90 -6.87 16.96
C ASN A 197 -17.35 -7.24 17.18
N SER A 198 -18.27 -6.52 16.53
CA SER A 198 -19.66 -6.92 16.51
C SER A 198 -19.86 -8.20 15.70
N GLU A 199 -20.80 -9.04 16.12
CA GLU A 199 -21.16 -10.29 15.47
C GLU A 199 -21.41 -10.10 13.96
N LYS A 200 -22.26 -9.13 13.60
CA LYS A 200 -22.53 -8.76 12.20
C LYS A 200 -21.26 -8.47 11.38
N LYS A 201 -20.25 -7.83 11.98
CA LYS A 201 -18.99 -7.51 11.29
C LYS A 201 -18.13 -8.76 11.11
N VAL A 202 -18.06 -9.62 12.12
CA VAL A 202 -17.35 -10.91 12.06
C VAL A 202 -17.99 -11.81 11.00
N GLU A 203 -19.32 -11.96 11.02
CA GLU A 203 -20.06 -12.73 10.02
C GLU A 203 -19.85 -12.20 8.60
N ALA A 204 -19.89 -10.88 8.39
CA ALA A 204 -19.65 -10.30 7.07
C ALA A 204 -18.21 -10.51 6.58
N ALA A 205 -17.23 -10.48 7.48
CA ALA A 205 -15.82 -10.67 7.14
C ALA A 205 -15.46 -12.14 6.87
N ILE A 206 -16.15 -13.07 7.53
CA ILE A 206 -15.95 -14.52 7.42
C ILE A 206 -16.86 -15.14 6.35
N GLY A 207 -17.97 -14.48 6.01
CA GLY A 207 -19.14 -15.00 5.31
C GLY A 207 -18.83 -15.82 4.07
N GLY A 208 -18.74 -17.14 4.24
CA GLY A 208 -18.60 -18.13 3.18
C GLY A 208 -17.45 -19.12 3.37
N TRP A 209 -16.49 -18.85 4.27
CA TRP A 209 -15.37 -19.76 4.51
C TRP A 209 -15.74 -20.88 5.47
N LEU A 210 -15.86 -22.11 4.95
CA LEU A 210 -16.26 -23.28 5.74
C LEU A 210 -15.09 -23.94 6.51
N ASP A 211 -13.85 -23.74 6.07
CA ASP A 211 -12.66 -24.43 6.59
C ASP A 211 -11.81 -23.57 7.54
N LEU A 212 -12.39 -22.54 8.16
CA LEU A 212 -11.66 -21.67 9.09
C LEU A 212 -11.26 -22.42 10.37
N PHE A 213 -9.97 -22.37 10.68
CA PHE A 213 -9.41 -23.03 11.85
C PHE A 213 -9.08 -22.04 12.97
N GLY A 214 -8.55 -20.87 12.61
CA GLY A 214 -8.19 -19.86 13.58
C GLY A 214 -7.65 -18.60 12.95
N TRP A 215 -7.17 -17.71 13.80
CA TRP A 215 -6.68 -16.41 13.38
C TRP A 215 -5.46 -15.96 14.17
N LEU A 216 -4.68 -15.05 13.59
CA LEU A 216 -3.62 -14.30 14.25
C LEU A 216 -3.79 -12.80 14.03
N PRO A 217 -3.33 -11.96 14.97
CA PRO A 217 -3.28 -10.53 14.75
C PRO A 217 -2.35 -10.16 13.60
N LEU A 218 -2.68 -9.07 12.90
CA LEU A 218 -1.80 -8.38 11.97
C LEU A 218 -1.68 -6.93 12.40
N LYS A 219 -0.52 -6.55 12.96
CA LYS A 219 -0.19 -5.16 13.23
C LYS A 219 -0.09 -4.39 11.92
N GLY A 220 -0.99 -3.43 11.73
CA GLY A 220 -1.02 -2.60 10.55
C GLY A 220 -0.40 -1.22 10.81
N THR A 221 -0.29 -0.41 9.75
CA THR A 221 0.29 0.94 9.90
C THR A 221 -0.68 1.93 10.56
N ALA A 222 -1.96 1.92 10.17
CA ALA A 222 -2.96 2.85 10.70
C ALA A 222 -4.06 2.15 11.51
N ALA A 223 -4.28 0.86 11.27
CA ALA A 223 -5.18 0.02 12.04
C ALA A 223 -4.73 -1.43 11.97
N ASP A 224 -4.95 -2.16 13.06
CA ASP A 224 -4.61 -3.57 13.16
C ASP A 224 -5.74 -4.43 12.60
N LEU A 225 -5.34 -5.54 12.00
CA LEU A 225 -6.16 -6.43 11.20
C LEU A 225 -6.05 -7.86 11.74
N VAL A 226 -6.71 -8.77 11.04
CA VAL A 226 -6.71 -10.19 11.38
C VAL A 226 -6.30 -11.01 10.16
N VAL A 227 -5.40 -11.96 10.36
CA VAL A 227 -5.06 -13.00 9.37
C VAL A 227 -5.86 -14.25 9.70
N LEU A 228 -6.60 -14.76 8.72
CA LEU A 228 -7.41 -15.98 8.84
C LEU A 228 -6.68 -17.18 8.27
N PHE A 229 -6.78 -18.32 8.96
CA PHE A 229 -6.13 -19.58 8.59
C PHE A 229 -7.12 -20.72 8.43
N ASP A 230 -6.83 -21.61 7.49
CA ASP A 230 -7.55 -22.88 7.32
C ASP A 230 -6.99 -23.99 8.24
N GLN A 231 -7.61 -25.18 8.19
CA GLN A 231 -7.19 -26.36 8.96
C GLN A 231 -5.77 -26.88 8.62
N ASN A 232 -5.27 -26.54 7.42
CA ASN A 232 -3.92 -26.89 6.96
C ASN A 232 -2.88 -25.80 7.29
N ILE A 233 -3.29 -24.77 8.05
CA ILE A 233 -2.48 -23.60 8.44
C ILE A 233 -2.08 -22.79 7.20
N LYS A 234 -2.91 -22.81 6.16
CA LYS A 234 -2.77 -21.92 5.00
C LYS A 234 -3.50 -20.62 5.29
N ILE A 235 -2.88 -19.52 4.90
CA ILE A 235 -3.49 -18.20 4.98
C ILE A 235 -4.63 -18.13 3.95
N ILE A 236 -5.84 -17.86 4.44
CA ILE A 236 -7.03 -17.66 3.61
C ILE A 236 -7.11 -16.20 3.16
N ALA A 237 -7.09 -15.28 4.12
CA ALA A 237 -7.30 -13.86 3.87
C ALA A 237 -6.79 -12.99 5.03
N VAL A 238 -6.59 -11.71 4.72
CA VAL A 238 -6.52 -10.64 5.71
C VAL A 238 -7.88 -9.94 5.72
N VAL A 239 -8.45 -9.74 6.91
CA VAL A 239 -9.77 -9.10 7.08
C VAL A 239 -9.68 -7.88 8.00
N ASP A 240 -10.52 -6.88 7.74
CA ASP A 240 -10.64 -5.67 8.56
C ASP A 240 -11.45 -5.91 9.84
N LEU A 241 -10.94 -6.80 10.70
CA LEU A 241 -11.41 -7.04 12.07
C LEU A 241 -10.34 -6.58 13.06
N ARG A 242 -10.75 -6.28 14.29
CA ARG A 242 -9.85 -5.84 15.35
C ARG A 242 -9.38 -7.02 16.20
N PRO A 243 -8.06 -7.17 16.41
CA PRO A 243 -7.50 -8.27 17.19
C PRO A 243 -7.45 -8.02 18.72
N TRP A 244 -7.70 -6.79 19.18
CA TRP A 244 -7.74 -6.35 20.58
C TRP A 244 -8.62 -5.12 20.79
#